data_AF-A0A5C7F096-F1
#
_entry.id   AF-A0A5C7F096-F1
#
_cell.length_a   1.000
_cell.length_b   1.000
_cell.length_c   1.000
_cell.angle_alpha   90.00
_cell.angle_beta   90.00
_cell.angle_gamma   90.00
#
_symmetry.space_group_name_H-M   'P 1'
#
loop_
_entity.id
_entity.type
_entity.pdbx_description
1 polymer ?
#
loop_
_entity_poly.entity_id
_entity_poly.type
_entity_poly.pdbx_seq_one_letter_code
_entity_poly.pdbx_strand_id
1 'polypeptide(L)'
;MVRKILAVLAGLVATALVVGLVEQLGHYVYPLPSGADPNDPETFKKYAESAPFMAIFFVILAYAAGAFTGGFVSTKIANDGKKIYALIIGAVFLLISVYMMVIIPSPIWFWILGIASWGLVLVGYRLALKNNYN
;
A
#
# COMPACT_ATOMS: atom_id res chain seq x y z
N MET A 1 -14.67 4.45 21.81
CA MET A 1 -13.68 5.27 21.07
C MET A 1 -12.35 4.54 20.91
N VAL A 2 -11.79 3.93 21.97
CA VAL A 2 -10.55 3.12 21.92
C VAL A 2 -10.52 2.10 20.78
N ARG A 3 -11.57 1.28 20.63
CA ARG A 3 -11.70 0.30 19.54
C ARG A 3 -11.51 0.88 18.13
N LYS A 4 -11.97 2.12 17.92
CA LYS A 4 -11.90 2.81 16.62
C LYS A 4 -10.48 3.29 16.33
N ILE A 5 -9.77 3.75 17.36
CA ILE A 5 -8.36 4.12 17.27
C ILE A 5 -7.53 2.87 16.97
N LEU A 6 -7.76 1.78 17.72
CA LEU A 6 -7.09 0.50 17.49
C LEU A 6 -7.37 -0.05 16.09
N ALA A 7 -8.58 0.14 15.56
CA ALA A 7 -8.92 -0.27 14.19
C ALA A 7 -8.06 0.44 13.14
N VAL A 8 -7.87 1.75 13.27
CA VAL A 8 -7.02 2.52 12.35
C VAL A 8 -5.56 2.09 12.52
N LEU A 9 -5.05 2.02 13.75
CA LEU A 9 -3.66 1.62 14.01
C LEU A 9 -3.35 0.22 13.46
N ALA A 10 -4.20 -0.75 13.71
CA ALA A 10 -4.03 -2.10 13.18
C ALA A 10 -4.14 -2.15 11.65
N GLY A 11 -5.03 -1.34 11.06
CA GLY A 11 -5.11 -1.18 9.60
C GLY A 11 -3.82 -0.61 9.00
N LEU A 12 -3.25 0.43 9.63
CA LEU A 12 -2.00 1.04 9.19
C LEU A 12 -0.83 0.04 9.25
N VAL A 13 -0.70 -0.67 10.38
CA VAL A 13 0.33 -1.69 10.56
C VAL A 13 0.16 -2.83 9.55
N ALA A 14 -1.07 -3.33 9.36
CA ALA A 14 -1.33 -4.40 8.41
C ALA A 14 -1.00 -3.98 6.97
N THR A 15 -1.36 -2.76 6.56
CA THR A 15 -1.00 -2.24 5.23
C THR A 15 0.51 -2.11 5.09
N ALA A 16 1.21 -1.50 6.05
CA ALA A 16 2.66 -1.33 5.99
C ALA A 16 3.39 -2.68 5.89
N LEU A 17 2.97 -3.68 6.67
CA LEU A 17 3.54 -5.02 6.64
C LEU A 17 3.33 -5.69 5.28
N VAL A 18 2.10 -5.65 4.74
CA VAL A 18 1.81 -6.28 3.44
C VAL A 18 2.55 -5.58 2.30
N VAL A 19 2.59 -4.25 2.29
CA VAL A 19 3.35 -3.49 1.29
C VAL A 19 4.82 -3.88 1.36
N GLY A 20 5.44 -3.79 2.54
CA GLY A 20 6.85 -4.10 2.71
C GLY A 20 7.21 -5.55 2.38
N LEU A 21 6.33 -6.51 2.65
CA LEU A 21 6.55 -7.91 2.27
C LEU A 21 6.51 -8.10 0.75
N VAL A 22 5.53 -7.51 0.07
CA VAL A 22 5.41 -7.63 -1.39
C VAL A 22 6.53 -6.89 -2.12
N GLU A 23 6.96 -5.73 -1.60
CA GLU A 23 8.12 -5.01 -2.13
C GLU A 23 9.42 -5.77 -1.91
N GLN A 24 9.62 -6.39 -0.74
CA GLN A 24 10.77 -7.27 -0.49
C GLN A 24 10.79 -8.46 -1.45
N LEU A 25 9.65 -9.07 -1.74
CA LEU A 25 9.55 -10.10 -2.77
C LEU A 25 9.92 -9.54 -4.16
N GLY A 26 9.47 -8.33 -4.47
CA GLY A 26 9.87 -7.61 -5.67
C GLY A 26 11.38 -7.44 -5.78
N HIS A 27 12.05 -7.01 -4.70
CA HIS A 27 13.51 -6.87 -4.65
C HIS A 27 14.26 -8.20 -4.64
N TYR A 28 13.64 -9.28 -4.14
CA TYR A 28 14.21 -10.61 -4.25
C TYR A 28 14.20 -11.12 -5.70
N VAL A 29 13.12 -10.84 -6.46
CA VAL A 29 13.01 -11.22 -7.88
C VAL A 29 13.80 -10.26 -8.78
N TYR A 30 13.81 -8.97 -8.45
CA TYR A 30 14.49 -7.90 -9.16
C TYR A 30 15.42 -7.15 -8.20
N PRO A 31 16.65 -7.65 -7.99
CA PRO A 31 17.60 -7.07 -7.05
C PRO A 31 17.92 -5.61 -7.34
N LEU A 32 18.11 -4.86 -6.26
CA LEU A 32 18.73 -3.54 -6.32
C LEU A 32 20.22 -3.68 -6.73
N PRO A 33 20.84 -2.63 -7.30
CA PRO A 33 22.26 -2.64 -7.63
C PRO A 33 23.13 -2.94 -6.39
N SER A 34 24.26 -3.62 -6.59
CA SER A 34 25.19 -3.92 -5.50
C SER A 34 25.66 -2.64 -4.80
N GLY A 35 25.51 -2.59 -3.47
CA GLY A 35 25.89 -1.42 -2.66
C GLY A 35 24.84 -0.30 -2.60
N ALA A 36 23.66 -0.52 -3.20
CA ALA A 36 22.49 0.32 -3.02
C ALA A 36 22.09 0.43 -1.54
N ASP A 37 21.98 1.64 -1.02
CA ASP A 37 21.32 1.85 0.28
C ASP A 37 19.80 1.88 0.07
N PRO A 38 19.04 0.91 0.63
CA PRO A 38 17.59 0.86 0.50
C PRO A 38 16.87 1.98 1.28
N ASN A 39 17.60 2.86 1.97
CA ASN A 39 17.05 4.06 2.60
C ASN A 39 17.40 5.35 1.84
N ASP A 40 18.17 5.26 0.75
CA ASP A 40 18.59 6.40 -0.05
C ASP A 40 17.66 6.60 -1.26
N PRO A 41 16.87 7.70 -1.30
CA PRO A 41 16.02 8.00 -2.44
C PRO A 41 16.79 8.17 -3.76
N GLU A 42 18.06 8.60 -3.74
CA GLU A 42 18.85 8.73 -4.96
C GLU A 42 19.16 7.38 -5.60
N THR A 43 19.43 6.37 -4.76
CA THR A 43 19.62 4.99 -5.17
C THR A 43 18.40 4.46 -5.93
N PHE A 44 17.19 4.68 -5.40
CA PHE A 44 15.96 4.26 -6.09
C PHE A 44 15.69 5.04 -7.36
N LYS A 45 16.05 6.32 -7.42
CA LYS A 45 15.90 7.12 -8.64
C LYS A 45 16.74 6.56 -9.79
N LYS A 46 18.01 6.26 -9.54
CA LYS A 46 18.90 5.62 -10.53
C LYS A 46 18.42 4.22 -10.92
N TYR A 47 17.91 3.46 -9.95
CA TYR A 47 17.34 2.15 -10.24
C TYR A 47 16.09 2.24 -11.11
N ALA A 48 15.16 3.15 -10.81
CA ALA A 48 13.91 3.33 -11.55
C ALA A 48 14.11 3.65 -13.03
N GLU A 49 15.20 4.32 -13.40
CA GLU A 49 15.56 4.62 -14.80
C GLU A 49 15.91 3.36 -15.61
N SER A 50 16.43 2.32 -14.96
CA SER A 50 16.86 1.06 -15.59
C SER A 50 16.01 -0.15 -15.20
N ALA A 51 15.06 0.03 -14.28
CA ALA A 51 14.26 -1.05 -13.74
C ALA A 51 13.36 -1.66 -14.82
N PRO A 52 13.28 -3.00 -14.91
CA PRO A 52 12.35 -3.64 -15.81
C PRO A 52 10.91 -3.31 -15.39
N PHE A 53 9.99 -3.28 -16.35
CA PHE A 53 8.57 -2.98 -16.11
C PHE A 53 8.00 -3.74 -14.90
N MET A 54 8.31 -5.04 -14.81
CA MET A 54 7.81 -5.90 -13.73
C MET A 54 8.34 -5.50 -12.34
N ALA A 55 9.55 -4.97 -12.21
CA ALA A 55 10.07 -4.50 -10.92
C ALA A 55 9.25 -3.32 -10.39
N ILE A 56 8.90 -2.37 -11.26
CA ILE A 56 8.05 -1.22 -10.90
C ILE A 56 6.60 -1.69 -10.67
N PHE A 57 6.12 -2.67 -11.44
CA PHE A 57 4.79 -3.22 -11.29
C PHE A 57 4.58 -3.95 -9.94
N PHE A 58 5.62 -4.53 -9.35
CA PHE A 58 5.57 -5.11 -8.00
C PHE A 58 5.12 -4.10 -6.93
N VAL A 59 5.49 -2.82 -7.07
CA VAL A 59 5.05 -1.76 -6.15
C VAL A 59 3.53 -1.52 -6.26
N ILE A 60 2.97 -1.60 -7.47
CA ILE A 60 1.51 -1.52 -7.67
C ILE A 60 0.80 -2.72 -7.02
N LEU A 61 1.36 -3.93 -7.14
CA LEU A 61 0.84 -5.12 -6.47
C LEU A 61 0.90 -4.97 -4.95
N ALA A 62 1.99 -4.40 -4.43
CA ALA A 62 2.16 -4.10 -3.02
C ALA A 62 1.08 -3.13 -2.52
N TYR A 63 0.86 -2.02 -3.24
CA TYR A 63 -0.19 -1.05 -2.91
C TYR A 63 -1.58 -1.68 -2.94
N ALA A 64 -1.89 -2.46 -3.98
CA ALA A 64 -3.18 -3.12 -4.11
C ALA A 64 -3.45 -4.11 -2.96
N ALA A 65 -2.47 -4.96 -2.64
CA ALA A 65 -2.57 -5.94 -1.55
C ALA A 65 -2.65 -5.25 -0.18
N GLY A 66 -1.84 -4.20 0.03
CA GLY A 66 -1.83 -3.40 1.25
C GLY A 66 -3.14 -2.64 1.46
N ALA A 67 -3.68 -2.02 0.42
CA ALA A 67 -4.96 -1.31 0.45
C ALA A 67 -6.10 -2.27 0.81
N PHE A 68 -6.20 -3.41 0.13
CA PHE A 68 -7.20 -4.42 0.43
C PHE A 68 -7.09 -4.89 1.89
N THR A 69 -5.89 -5.23 2.35
CA THR A 69 -5.66 -5.73 3.71
C THR A 69 -5.99 -4.69 4.77
N GLY A 70 -5.55 -3.45 4.59
CA GLY A 70 -5.84 -2.36 5.52
C GLY A 70 -7.32 -2.04 5.62
N GLY A 71 -8.02 -2.02 4.49
CA GLY A 71 -9.46 -1.86 4.43
C GLY A 71 -10.19 -2.98 5.17
N PHE A 72 -9.75 -4.23 4.99
CA PHE A 72 -10.34 -5.39 5.66
C PHE A 72 -10.10 -5.38 7.18
N VAL A 73 -8.84 -5.23 7.61
CA VAL A 73 -8.43 -5.29 9.02
C VAL A 73 -9.05 -4.15 9.84
N SER A 74 -8.97 -2.91 9.35
CA SER A 74 -9.55 -1.76 10.04
C SER A 74 -11.07 -1.89 10.20
N THR A 75 -11.76 -2.36 9.17
CA THR A 75 -13.22 -2.56 9.22
C THR A 75 -13.60 -3.64 10.21
N LYS A 76 -12.89 -4.78 10.19
CA LYS A 76 -13.17 -5.91 11.09
C LYS A 76 -12.96 -5.55 12.56
N ILE A 77 -11.91 -4.78 12.86
CA ILE A 77 -11.63 -4.36 14.24
C ILE A 77 -12.62 -3.29 14.69
N ALA A 78 -13.00 -2.34 13.82
CA ALA A 78 -13.98 -1.31 14.17
C ALA A 78 -15.38 -1.88 14.46
N ASN A 79 -15.84 -2.82 13.63
CA ASN A 79 -17.09 -3.58 13.79
C ASN A 79 -18.34 -2.73 14.07
N ASP A 80 -18.47 -1.61 13.37
CA ASP A 80 -19.66 -0.73 13.45
C ASP A 80 -20.25 -0.44 12.06
N GLY A 81 -19.78 -1.14 11.03
CA GLY A 81 -20.24 -0.98 9.65
C GLY A 81 -19.76 0.27 8.93
N LYS A 82 -18.95 1.14 9.55
CA LYS A 82 -18.57 2.43 8.94
C LYS A 82 -17.33 2.31 8.07
N LYS A 83 -17.41 2.82 6.84
CA LYS A 83 -16.28 2.88 5.89
C LYS A 83 -15.15 3.84 6.28
N ILE A 84 -15.35 4.70 7.28
CA ILE A 84 -14.41 5.80 7.60
C ILE A 84 -13.02 5.29 7.96
N TYR A 85 -12.90 4.16 8.65
CA TYR A 85 -11.60 3.62 9.05
C TYR A 85 -10.78 3.16 7.84
N ALA A 86 -11.42 2.43 6.92
CA ALA A 86 -10.79 2.03 5.66
C ALA A 86 -10.39 3.23 4.79
N LEU A 87 -11.22 4.27 4.75
CA LEU A 87 -10.90 5.52 4.04
C LEU A 87 -9.70 6.26 4.65
N ILE A 88 -9.57 6.28 5.97
CA ILE A 88 -8.39 6.86 6.64
C ILE A 88 -7.12 6.11 6.21
N ILE A 89 -7.16 4.76 6.17
CA ILE A 89 -6.00 3.98 5.70
C ILE A 89 -5.65 4.36 4.25
N GLY A 90 -6.64 4.37 3.36
CA GLY A 90 -6.44 4.73 1.96
C GLY A 90 -5.88 6.13 1.78
N ALA A 91 -6.40 7.12 2.53
CA ALA A 91 -5.93 8.49 2.46
C ALA A 91 -4.47 8.65 2.94
N VAL A 92 -4.11 8.03 4.07
CA VAL A 92 -2.75 8.11 4.61
C VAL A 92 -1.75 7.53 3.63
N PHE A 93 -2.00 6.33 3.12
CA PHE A 93 -1.06 5.68 2.20
C PHE A 93 -1.07 6.27 0.80
N LEU A 94 -2.20 6.83 0.34
CA LEU A 94 -2.25 7.61 -0.90
C LEU A 94 -1.32 8.82 -0.81
N LEU A 95 -1.36 9.56 0.30
CA LEU A 95 -0.46 10.72 0.51
C LEU A 95 1.00 10.30 0.54
N ILE A 96 1.34 9.21 1.24
CA ILE A 96 2.69 8.65 1.26
C ILE A 96 3.13 8.24 -0.15
N SER A 97 2.26 7.56 -0.90
CA SER A 97 2.57 7.09 -2.26
C SER A 97 2.79 8.25 -3.22
N VAL A 98 1.93 9.28 -3.19
CA VAL A 98 2.08 10.48 -4.01
C VAL A 98 3.37 11.22 -3.66
N TYR A 99 3.70 11.34 -2.38
CA TYR A 99 4.97 11.92 -1.94
C TYR A 99 6.16 11.16 -2.54
N MET A 100 6.15 9.83 -2.51
CA MET A 100 7.22 9.02 -3.12
C MET A 100 7.27 9.13 -4.64
N MET A 101 6.12 9.19 -5.32
CA MET A 101 6.06 9.39 -6.79
C MET A 101 6.58 10.76 -7.23
N VAL A 102 6.49 11.78 -6.38
CA VAL A 102 7.08 13.10 -6.63
C VAL A 102 8.60 13.05 -6.47
N ILE A 103 9.11 12.34 -5.46
CA ILE A 103 10.55 12.23 -5.18
C ILE A 103 11.26 11.34 -6.21
N ILE A 104 10.63 10.24 -6.60
CA ILE A 104 11.15 9.25 -7.53
C ILE A 104 10.34 9.38 -8.82
N PRO A 105 10.83 10.13 -9.84
CA PRO A 105 10.09 10.33 -11.07
C PRO A 105 9.75 8.99 -11.72
N SER A 106 8.45 8.72 -11.84
CA SER A 106 7.93 7.48 -12.38
C SER A 106 7.05 7.73 -13.61
N PRO A 107 6.91 6.74 -14.53
CA PRO A 107 6.05 6.86 -15.70
C PRO A 107 4.58 7.18 -15.36
N ILE A 108 3.86 7.86 -16.26
CA ILE A 108 2.47 8.27 -16.02
C ILE A 108 1.51 7.10 -15.72
N TRP A 109 1.75 5.92 -16.31
CA TRP A 109 0.94 4.73 -16.03
C TRP A 109 1.06 4.29 -14.56
N PHE A 110 2.22 4.48 -13.94
CA PHE A 110 2.46 4.14 -12.54
C PHE A 110 1.66 5.04 -11.62
N TRP A 111 1.60 6.34 -11.92
CA TRP A 111 0.76 7.31 -11.20
C TRP A 111 -0.70 6.89 -11.20
N ILE A 112 -1.24 6.58 -12.40
CA ILE A 112 -2.64 6.19 -12.56
C ILE A 112 -2.94 4.93 -11.75
N LEU A 113 -2.16 3.87 -11.91
CA LEU A 113 -2.38 2.60 -11.23
C LEU A 113 -2.12 2.69 -9.73
N GLY A 114 -1.09 3.42 -9.31
CA GLY A 114 -0.71 3.55 -7.91
C GLY A 114 -1.76 4.32 -7.11
N ILE A 115 -2.30 5.40 -7.67
CA ILE A 115 -3.42 6.14 -7.07
C ILE A 115 -4.68 5.26 -7.05
N ALA A 116 -5.00 4.60 -8.17
CA ALA A 116 -6.19 3.74 -8.27
C ALA A 116 -6.16 2.56 -7.27
N SER A 117 -4.96 2.01 -6.99
CA SER A 117 -4.78 0.88 -6.08
C SER A 117 -5.30 1.16 -4.67
N TRP A 118 -5.17 2.40 -4.17
CA TRP A 118 -5.67 2.77 -2.86
C TRP A 118 -7.20 2.77 -2.77
N GLY A 119 -7.92 2.76 -3.89
CA GLY A 119 -9.37 2.51 -3.93
C GLY A 119 -9.76 1.11 -3.41
N LEU A 120 -8.84 0.14 -3.46
CA LEU A 120 -9.09 -1.24 -2.99
C LEU A 120 -9.32 -1.36 -1.49
N VAL A 121 -9.06 -0.31 -0.69
CA VAL A 121 -9.51 -0.25 0.71
C VAL A 121 -11.03 -0.46 0.82
N LEU A 122 -11.80 -0.01 -0.18
CA LEU A 122 -13.25 -0.20 -0.22
C LEU A 122 -13.64 -1.65 -0.50
N VAL A 123 -12.82 -2.38 -1.26
CA VAL A 123 -13.02 -3.81 -1.52
C VAL A 123 -12.76 -4.60 -0.23
N GLY A 124 -11.65 -4.30 0.46
CA GLY A 124 -11.35 -4.90 1.76
C GLY A 124 -12.45 -4.64 2.80
N TYR A 125 -12.94 -3.39 2.87
CA TYR A 125 -14.08 -3.01 3.70
C TYR A 125 -15.34 -3.84 3.38
N ARG A 126 -15.74 -3.93 2.11
CA ARG A 126 -16.93 -4.69 1.70
C ARG A 126 -16.83 -6.16 2.09
N LEU A 127 -15.67 -6.77 1.90
CA LEU A 127 -15.46 -8.17 2.28
C LEU A 127 -15.51 -8.38 3.80
N ALA A 128 -14.93 -7.47 4.58
CA ALA A 128 -14.97 -7.54 6.03
C ALA A 128 -16.41 -7.50 6.57
N LEU A 129 -17.30 -6.70 5.96
CA LEU A 129 -18.71 -6.68 6.35
C LEU A 129 -19.43 -7.99 6.05
N LYS A 130 -19.20 -8.60 4.88
CA LYS A 130 -19.84 -9.88 4.52
C LYS A 130 -19.54 -10.98 5.53
N ASN A 131 -18.35 -10.97 6.15
CA ASN A 131 -17.94 -11.97 7.13
C ASN A 131 -18.48 -11.74 8.55
N ASN A 132 -19.04 -10.58 8.87
CA ASN A 132 -19.53 -10.27 10.22
C ASN A 132 -21.05 -10.43 10.37
N TYR A 133 -21.79 -10.61 9.27
CA TYR A 133 -23.26 -10.69 9.25
C TYR A 133 -23.82 -12.00 8.65
N ASN A 134 -22.95 -13.00 8.45
CA ASN A 134 -23.32 -14.40 8.23
C ASN A 134 -23.01 -15.20 9.49
#